data_AF-A0A1I0MWS4-F1
#
_entry.id   AF-A0A1I0MWS4-F1
#
_cell.length_a   1.000
_cell.length_b   1.000
_cell.length_c   1.000
_cell.angle_alpha   90.00
_cell.angle_beta   90.00
_cell.angle_gamma   90.00
#
_symmetry.space_group_name_H-M   'P 1'
#
loop_
_entity.id
_entity.type
_entity.pdbx_description
1 polymer ?
#
loop_
_entity_poly.entity_id
_entity_poly.type
_entity_poly.pdbx_seq_one_letter_code
_entity_poly.pdbx_strand_id
1 'polypeptide(L)'
;MSKKSGINRTLKYGVIYAEKVFSMIIIIAGIYALIYYMQGGFGDIISDSLMIPFYMGEMCLIMLFIIQIMNESRYIPLSISFGSLRKETFIGIQWINLILIVQSVILVGVCLIPNQSISGEMKSMGILIFALLLVTLGGIGQLIAAVSIKFGKLGGFLIAGLIFVLITSAIVVLAFAGEINTNITIDSFPSNIKILAVLVAVIVYICGSYINYRVLKNYEVRA
;
A
#
# COMPACT_ATOMS: atom_id res chain seq x y z
N MET A 1 33.64 -6.37 9.39
CA MET A 1 32.30 -5.99 9.87
C MET A 1 31.35 -7.17 9.73
N SER A 2 30.69 -7.60 10.81
CA SER A 2 29.83 -8.79 10.82
C SER A 2 28.55 -8.56 10.00
N LYS A 3 28.28 -9.41 9.00
CA LYS A 3 27.08 -9.38 8.12
C LYS A 3 25.73 -9.33 8.88
N LYS A 4 25.68 -9.84 10.12
CA LYS A 4 24.46 -9.77 10.94
C LYS A 4 24.16 -8.36 11.47
N SER A 5 25.14 -7.45 11.52
CA SER A 5 24.94 -6.10 12.07
C SER A 5 24.33 -5.12 11.06
N GLY A 6 24.54 -5.32 9.76
CA GLY A 6 23.99 -4.46 8.70
C GLY A 6 22.48 -4.60 8.57
N ILE A 7 21.99 -5.82 8.29
CA ILE A 7 20.55 -6.14 8.16
C ILE A 7 19.73 -5.66 9.37
N ASN A 8 20.20 -5.95 10.60
CA ASN A 8 19.49 -5.54 11.81
C ASN A 8 19.39 -4.01 11.96
N ARG A 9 20.40 -3.26 11.51
CA ARG A 9 20.33 -1.79 11.51
C ARG A 9 19.33 -1.31 10.47
N THR A 10 19.43 -1.81 9.23
CA THR A 10 18.55 -1.42 8.12
C THR A 10 17.09 -1.71 8.46
N LEU A 11 16.79 -2.88 9.03
CA LEU A 11 15.45 -3.23 9.51
C LEU A 11 15.01 -2.36 10.68
N LYS A 12 15.86 -2.14 11.69
CA LYS A 12 15.48 -1.33 12.86
C LYS A 12 15.09 0.10 12.45
N TYR A 13 15.86 0.76 11.61
CA TYR A 13 15.53 2.11 11.15
C TYR A 13 14.35 2.13 10.18
N GLY A 14 14.30 1.17 9.27
CA GLY A 14 13.25 1.04 8.27
C GLY A 14 11.88 0.78 8.89
N VAL A 15 11.82 -0.16 9.83
CA VAL A 15 10.59 -0.49 10.57
C VAL A 15 10.18 0.68 11.45
N ILE A 16 11.08 1.28 12.24
CA ILE A 16 10.72 2.46 13.06
C ILE A 16 10.14 3.59 12.19
N TYR A 17 10.72 3.82 11.01
CA TYR A 17 10.20 4.82 10.08
C TYR A 17 8.83 4.42 9.52
N ALA A 18 8.68 3.18 9.06
CA ALA A 18 7.42 2.63 8.57
C ALA A 18 6.30 2.73 9.62
N GLU A 19 6.59 2.38 10.87
CA GLU A 19 5.67 2.50 12.00
C GLU A 19 5.27 3.95 12.31
N LYS A 20 6.22 4.90 12.19
CA LYS A 20 5.90 6.33 12.35
C LYS A 20 4.94 6.83 11.27
N VAL A 21 5.15 6.40 10.02
CA VAL A 21 4.25 6.78 8.92
C VAL A 21 2.88 6.09 9.11
N PHE A 22 2.86 4.80 9.43
CA PHE A 22 1.64 4.04 9.68
C PHE A 22 0.82 4.62 10.85
N SER A 23 1.46 4.96 11.98
CA SER A 23 0.79 5.58 13.12
C SER A 23 0.24 6.98 12.81
N MET A 24 0.95 7.80 12.02
CA MET A 24 0.42 9.09 11.55
C MET A 24 -0.87 8.90 10.74
N ILE A 25 -0.94 7.86 9.91
CA ILE A 25 -2.14 7.57 9.10
C ILE A 25 -3.31 7.09 9.95
N ILE A 26 -3.06 6.24 10.95
CA ILE A 26 -4.11 5.85 11.90
C ILE A 26 -4.71 7.10 12.56
N ILE A 27 -3.87 8.05 12.96
CA ILE A 27 -4.31 9.30 13.59
C ILE A 27 -5.11 10.14 12.59
N ILE A 28 -4.60 10.36 11.37
CA ILE A 28 -5.27 11.18 10.35
C ILE A 28 -6.62 10.56 9.96
N ALA A 29 -6.64 9.25 9.69
CA ALA A 29 -7.85 8.54 9.31
C ALA A 29 -8.85 8.45 10.47
N GLY A 30 -8.37 8.34 11.72
CA GLY A 30 -9.20 8.44 12.92
C GLY A 30 -9.83 9.83 13.10
N ILE A 31 -9.07 10.91 12.88
CA ILE A 31 -9.59 12.28 12.88
C ILE A 31 -10.63 12.46 11.78
N TYR A 32 -10.37 11.94 10.59
CA TYR A 32 -11.30 12.03 9.46
C TYR A 32 -12.61 11.27 9.74
N ALA A 33 -12.51 10.07 10.30
CA ALA A 33 -13.66 9.29 10.76
C ALA A 33 -14.47 10.03 11.84
N LEU A 34 -13.81 10.71 12.77
CA LEU A 34 -14.47 11.55 13.80
C LEU A 34 -15.19 12.75 13.18
N ILE A 35 -14.59 13.43 12.21
CA ILE A 35 -15.20 14.58 11.52
C ILE A 35 -16.47 14.13 10.78
N TYR A 36 -16.42 13.00 10.07
CA TYR A 36 -17.60 12.42 9.41
C TYR A 36 -18.69 12.06 10.41
N TYR A 37 -18.32 11.40 11.52
CA TYR A 37 -19.25 11.05 12.59
C TYR A 37 -19.93 12.29 13.21
N MET A 38 -19.24 13.45 13.23
CA MET A 38 -19.80 14.70 13.72
C MET A 38 -20.65 15.46 12.67
N GLN A 39 -20.43 15.22 11.38
CA GLN A 39 -21.19 15.86 10.28
C GLN A 39 -22.48 15.09 9.92
N GLY A 40 -22.48 13.76 10.03
CA GLY A 40 -23.65 12.91 9.86
C GLY A 40 -24.43 12.77 11.16
N GLY A 41 -25.39 13.66 11.42
CA GLY A 41 -26.26 13.52 12.57
C GLY A 41 -27.17 12.28 12.44
N PHE A 42 -26.82 11.15 13.05
CA PHE A 42 -27.63 9.92 13.30
C PHE A 42 -28.58 9.43 12.18
N GLY A 43 -28.44 9.88 10.94
CA GLY A 43 -29.28 9.53 9.81
C GLY A 43 -28.46 8.68 8.84
N ASP A 44 -28.81 7.39 8.76
CA ASP A 44 -28.19 6.36 7.92
C ASP A 44 -26.80 5.85 8.34
N ILE A 45 -26.77 5.27 9.55
CA ILE A 45 -25.68 4.49 10.15
C ILE A 45 -25.09 3.42 9.19
N ILE A 46 -25.87 2.92 8.24
CA ILE A 46 -25.47 1.84 7.32
C ILE A 46 -24.55 2.36 6.21
N SER A 47 -24.85 3.48 5.56
CA SER A 47 -23.94 4.10 4.58
C SER A 47 -22.70 4.68 5.26
N ASP A 48 -22.85 5.24 6.46
CA ASP A 48 -21.74 5.82 7.22
C ASP A 48 -20.74 4.76 7.74
N SER A 49 -21.21 3.55 8.06
CA SER A 49 -20.36 2.46 8.56
C SER A 49 -19.38 1.88 7.52
N LEU A 50 -19.67 2.04 6.22
CA LEU A 50 -18.82 1.59 5.11
C LEU A 50 -17.74 2.60 4.74
N MET A 51 -17.98 3.88 5.03
CA MET A 51 -17.06 4.96 4.74
C MET A 51 -15.76 4.87 5.56
N ILE A 52 -15.85 4.40 6.81
CA ILE A 52 -14.68 4.27 7.69
C ILE A 52 -13.64 3.27 7.17
N PRO A 53 -13.97 1.98 6.92
CA PRO A 53 -13.00 1.02 6.35
C PRO A 53 -12.51 1.46 4.97
N PHE A 54 -13.35 2.15 4.20
CA PHE A 54 -12.99 2.71 2.91
C PHE A 54 -11.89 3.79 3.02
N TYR A 55 -12.12 4.87 3.78
CA TYR A 55 -11.13 5.94 3.95
C TYR A 55 -9.84 5.43 4.61
N MET A 56 -9.96 4.50 5.56
CA MET A 56 -8.80 3.80 6.11
C MET A 56 -8.01 3.06 5.03
N GLY A 57 -8.70 2.32 4.15
CA GLY A 57 -8.09 1.64 3.03
C GLY A 57 -7.41 2.59 2.03
N GLU A 58 -8.05 3.71 1.69
CA GLU A 58 -7.46 4.72 0.81
C GLU A 58 -6.16 5.30 1.38
N MET A 59 -6.17 5.67 2.66
CA MET A 59 -4.99 6.22 3.31
C MET A 59 -3.85 5.20 3.36
N CYS A 60 -4.15 3.90 3.54
CA CYS A 60 -3.18 2.82 3.42
C CYS A 60 -2.58 2.69 2.00
N LEU A 61 -3.38 2.88 0.95
CA LEU A 61 -2.87 2.87 -0.44
C LEU A 61 -1.93 4.06 -0.68
N ILE A 62 -2.35 5.26 -0.30
CA ILE A 62 -1.55 6.49 -0.43
C ILE A 62 -0.23 6.35 0.32
N MET A 63 -0.27 5.81 1.54
CA MET A 63 0.92 5.53 2.34
C MET A 63 1.92 4.65 1.61
N LEU A 64 1.45 3.51 1.12
CA LEU A 64 2.31 2.51 0.52
C LEU A 64 3.03 3.08 -0.70
N PHE A 65 2.33 3.92 -1.47
CA PHE A 65 2.90 4.67 -2.58
C PHE A 65 3.97 5.69 -2.12
N ILE A 66 3.65 6.54 -1.14
CA ILE A 66 4.59 7.54 -0.60
C ILE A 66 5.86 6.85 -0.08
N ILE A 67 5.71 5.72 0.64
CA ILE A 67 6.85 4.97 1.19
C ILE A 67 7.76 4.44 0.08
N GLN A 68 7.24 4.02 -1.08
CA GLN A 68 8.13 3.62 -2.19
C GLN A 68 9.02 4.77 -2.66
N ILE A 69 8.46 5.98 -2.78
CA ILE A 69 9.22 7.17 -3.17
C ILE A 69 10.23 7.57 -2.08
N MET A 70 9.82 7.47 -0.82
CA MET A 70 10.68 7.79 0.32
C MET A 70 11.80 6.77 0.52
N ASN A 71 11.56 5.52 0.16
CA ASN A 71 12.57 4.47 0.19
C ASN A 71 13.78 4.85 -0.66
N GLU A 72 13.57 5.51 -1.79
CA GLU A 72 14.65 5.88 -2.68
C GLU A 72 15.28 7.23 -2.38
N SER A 73 14.45 8.22 -2.05
CA SER A 73 14.94 9.57 -1.79
C SER A 73 15.61 9.71 -0.43
N ARG A 74 15.28 8.85 0.55
CA ARG A 74 15.80 8.93 1.92
C ARG A 74 16.37 7.62 2.44
N TYR A 75 15.65 6.51 2.34
CA TYR A 75 16.05 5.26 3.01
C TYR A 75 17.29 4.61 2.37
N ILE A 76 17.37 4.56 1.04
CA ILE A 76 18.50 3.99 0.31
C ILE A 76 19.81 4.75 0.59
N PRO A 77 19.88 6.09 0.39
CA PRO A 77 21.07 6.87 0.74
C PRO A 77 21.48 6.69 2.20
N LEU A 78 20.52 6.77 3.13
CA LEU A 78 20.77 6.68 4.56
C LEU A 78 21.32 5.29 4.96
N SER A 79 20.71 4.22 4.43
CA SER A 79 21.12 2.85 4.75
C SER A 79 22.53 2.54 4.24
N ILE A 80 22.86 3.03 3.04
CA ILE A 80 24.21 2.87 2.46
C ILE A 80 25.23 3.70 3.25
N SER A 81 24.90 4.95 3.63
CA SER A 81 25.78 5.80 4.45
C SER A 81 26.09 5.21 5.83
N PHE A 82 25.16 4.45 6.42
CA PHE A 82 25.39 3.71 7.66
C PHE A 82 26.20 2.40 7.49
N GLY A 83 26.71 2.14 6.29
CA GLY A 83 27.55 0.99 5.98
C GLY A 83 26.79 -0.30 5.66
N SER A 84 25.49 -0.22 5.37
CA SER A 84 24.71 -1.40 4.94
C SER A 84 25.08 -1.78 3.50
N LEU A 85 25.16 -3.08 3.22
CA LEU A 85 25.35 -3.54 1.84
C LEU A 85 24.07 -3.31 1.03
N ARG A 86 24.22 -3.02 -0.27
CA ARG A 86 23.08 -2.83 -1.20
C ARG A 86 22.06 -3.98 -1.14
N LYS A 87 22.51 -5.23 -1.00
CA LYS A 87 21.64 -6.40 -0.85
C LYS A 87 20.82 -6.37 0.45
N GLU A 88 21.42 -5.88 1.54
CA GLU A 88 20.76 -5.78 2.84
C GLU A 88 19.71 -4.67 2.84
N THR A 89 20.01 -3.54 2.19
CA THR A 89 19.05 -2.45 1.96
C THR A 89 17.87 -2.91 1.12
N PHE A 90 18.09 -3.67 0.05
CA PHE A 90 17.00 -4.26 -0.75
C PHE A 90 16.10 -5.15 0.10
N ILE A 91 16.67 -6.08 0.86
CA ILE A 91 15.91 -6.97 1.75
C ILE A 91 15.11 -6.15 2.78
N GLY A 92 15.71 -5.09 3.34
CA GLY A 92 15.03 -4.16 4.24
C GLY A 92 13.78 -3.52 3.61
N ILE A 93 13.88 -3.02 2.37
CA ILE A 93 12.74 -2.44 1.63
C ILE A 93 11.60 -3.46 1.46
N GLN A 94 11.93 -4.70 1.10
CA GLN A 94 10.92 -5.75 0.91
C GLN A 94 10.21 -6.11 2.23
N TRP A 95 10.94 -6.16 3.35
CA TRP A 95 10.36 -6.39 4.66
C TRP A 95 9.46 -5.24 5.12
N ILE A 96 9.86 -4.00 4.89
CA ILE A 96 9.05 -2.81 5.20
C ILE A 96 7.73 -2.88 4.40
N ASN A 97 7.81 -3.16 3.11
CA ASN A 97 6.63 -3.30 2.25
C ASN A 97 5.69 -4.40 2.74
N LEU A 98 6.24 -5.58 3.07
CA LEU A 98 5.45 -6.69 3.59
C LEU A 98 4.74 -6.34 4.90
N ILE A 99 5.44 -5.73 5.85
CA ILE A 99 4.88 -5.32 7.15
C ILE A 99 3.71 -4.35 6.94
N LEU A 100 3.89 -3.34 6.08
CA LEU A 100 2.86 -2.33 5.83
C LEU A 100 1.64 -2.90 5.10
N ILE A 101 1.84 -3.82 4.16
CA ILE A 101 0.73 -4.53 3.49
C ILE A 101 -0.07 -5.33 4.52
N VAL A 102 0.62 -6.13 5.34
CA VAL A 102 -0.04 -6.96 6.37
C VAL A 102 -0.79 -6.09 7.38
N GLN A 103 -0.17 -5.02 7.86
CA GLN A 103 -0.79 -4.08 8.80
C GLN A 103 -2.03 -3.40 8.20
N SER A 104 -1.96 -2.97 6.94
CA SER A 104 -3.08 -2.34 6.24
C SER A 104 -4.25 -3.31 6.06
N VAL A 105 -3.98 -4.56 5.69
CA VAL A 105 -4.99 -5.62 5.56
C VAL A 105 -5.65 -5.92 6.90
N ILE A 106 -4.87 -6.03 7.98
CA ILE A 106 -5.41 -6.24 9.34
C ILE A 106 -6.29 -5.07 9.75
N LEU A 107 -5.83 -3.83 9.54
CA LEU A 107 -6.54 -2.62 9.94
C LEU A 107 -7.90 -2.51 9.23
N VAL A 108 -7.93 -2.65 7.90
CA VAL A 108 -9.19 -2.65 7.13
C VAL A 108 -10.09 -3.82 7.54
N GLY A 109 -9.51 -5.00 7.79
CA GLY A 109 -10.22 -6.16 8.30
C GLY A 109 -10.93 -5.88 9.64
N VAL A 110 -10.23 -5.27 10.60
CA VAL A 110 -10.80 -4.87 11.90
C VAL A 110 -11.94 -3.86 11.73
N CYS A 111 -11.82 -2.91 10.81
CA CYS A 111 -12.89 -1.95 10.52
C CYS A 111 -14.12 -2.60 9.85
N LEU A 112 -13.95 -3.70 9.11
CA LEU A 112 -15.05 -4.42 8.43
C LEU A 112 -15.76 -5.45 9.33
N ILE A 113 -15.08 -6.02 10.33
CA ILE A 113 -15.66 -7.03 11.24
C ILE A 113 -16.97 -6.57 11.90
N PRO A 114 -17.06 -5.39 12.54
CA PRO A 114 -18.28 -4.98 13.25
C PRO A 114 -19.45 -4.61 12.34
N ASN A 115 -19.23 -4.47 11.02
CA ASN A 115 -20.27 -4.02 10.11
C ASN A 115 -21.25 -5.15 9.73
N GLN A 116 -22.40 -5.25 10.40
CA GLN A 116 -23.38 -6.32 10.19
C GLN A 116 -24.13 -6.23 8.84
N SER A 117 -24.03 -5.10 8.14
CA SER A 117 -24.71 -4.88 6.86
C SER A 117 -24.05 -5.59 5.67
N ILE A 118 -22.82 -6.08 5.83
CA ILE A 118 -22.07 -6.79 4.79
C ILE A 118 -22.03 -8.28 5.13
N SER A 119 -22.36 -9.14 4.16
CA SER A 119 -22.20 -10.59 4.32
C SER A 119 -20.73 -10.98 4.54
N GLY A 120 -20.48 -12.09 5.24
CA GLY A 120 -19.10 -12.57 5.49
C GLY A 120 -18.31 -12.84 4.19
N GLU A 121 -19.00 -13.28 3.14
CA GLU A 121 -18.42 -13.49 1.81
C GLU A 121 -18.01 -12.17 1.15
N MET A 122 -18.85 -11.13 1.21
CA MET A 122 -18.48 -9.81 0.69
C MET A 122 -17.33 -9.17 1.48
N LYS A 123 -17.29 -9.36 2.81
CA LYS A 123 -16.17 -8.88 3.64
C LYS A 123 -14.84 -9.54 3.24
N SER A 124 -14.82 -10.87 3.19
CA SER A 124 -13.61 -11.62 2.82
C SER A 124 -13.14 -11.26 1.41
N MET A 125 -14.08 -11.05 0.49
CA MET A 125 -13.77 -10.64 -0.87
C MET A 125 -13.21 -9.22 -0.97
N GLY A 126 -13.82 -8.25 -0.28
CA GLY A 126 -13.32 -6.87 -0.22
C GLY A 126 -11.90 -6.81 0.33
N ILE A 127 -11.61 -7.59 1.39
CA ILE A 127 -10.27 -7.71 1.96
C ILE A 127 -9.28 -8.30 0.95
N LEU A 128 -9.68 -9.32 0.17
CA LEU A 128 -8.84 -9.92 -0.85
C LEU A 128 -8.53 -8.94 -1.99
N ILE A 129 -9.53 -8.24 -2.51
CA ILE A 129 -9.34 -7.18 -3.53
C ILE A 129 -8.40 -6.10 -2.99
N PHE A 130 -8.60 -5.67 -1.76
CA PHE A 130 -7.77 -4.66 -1.11
C PHE A 130 -6.31 -5.12 -0.96
N ALA A 131 -6.09 -6.37 -0.53
CA ALA A 131 -4.76 -6.96 -0.44
C ALA A 131 -4.07 -7.04 -1.82
N LEU A 132 -4.82 -7.43 -2.86
CA LEU A 132 -4.31 -7.47 -4.23
C LEU A 132 -3.92 -6.09 -4.73
N LEU A 133 -4.74 -5.08 -4.45
CA LEU A 133 -4.45 -3.69 -4.79
C LEU A 133 -3.18 -3.19 -4.11
N LEU A 134 -3.01 -3.46 -2.82
CA LEU A 134 -1.79 -3.12 -2.09
C LEU A 134 -0.55 -3.77 -2.71
N VAL A 135 -0.63 -5.05 -3.09
CA VAL A 135 0.49 -5.76 -3.75
C VAL A 135 0.79 -5.15 -5.12
N THR A 136 -0.22 -4.90 -5.95
CA THR A 136 -0.01 -4.23 -7.26
C THR A 136 0.60 -2.84 -7.10
N LEU A 137 0.09 -2.06 -6.15
CA LEU A 137 0.56 -0.71 -5.87
C LEU A 137 1.98 -0.72 -5.31
N GLY A 138 2.34 -1.70 -4.49
CA GLY A 138 3.70 -1.92 -4.03
C GLY A 138 4.65 -2.19 -5.19
N GLY A 139 4.22 -2.98 -6.18
CA GLY A 139 4.99 -3.25 -7.40
C GLY A 139 5.14 -2.02 -8.30
N ILE A 140 4.04 -1.35 -8.61
CA ILE A 140 4.00 -0.14 -9.43
C ILE A 140 4.76 1.00 -8.76
N GLY A 141 4.58 1.18 -7.45
CA GLY A 141 5.31 2.16 -6.66
C GLY A 141 6.82 1.92 -6.72
N GLN A 142 7.28 0.66 -6.64
CA GLN A 142 8.69 0.33 -6.83
C GLN A 142 9.21 0.62 -8.25
N LEU A 143 8.38 0.46 -9.28
CA LEU A 143 8.74 0.84 -10.66
C LEU A 143 8.86 2.36 -10.81
N ILE A 144 7.87 3.10 -10.33
CA ILE A 144 7.82 4.56 -10.38
C ILE A 144 9.01 5.14 -9.63
N ALA A 145 9.27 4.59 -8.43
CA ALA A 145 10.44 4.91 -7.66
C ALA A 145 11.70 4.64 -8.53
N ALA A 146 11.90 3.41 -9.03
CA ALA A 146 13.13 3.06 -9.75
C ALA A 146 13.42 3.99 -10.96
N VAL A 147 12.37 4.48 -11.63
CA VAL A 147 12.45 5.49 -12.69
C VAL A 147 12.80 6.88 -12.14
N SER A 148 12.27 7.25 -10.98
CA SER A 148 12.57 8.50 -10.26
C SER A 148 14.06 8.67 -9.94
N ILE A 149 14.77 7.58 -9.59
CA ILE A 149 16.22 7.60 -9.38
C ILE A 149 16.97 7.97 -10.66
N LYS A 150 16.51 7.46 -11.81
CA LYS A 150 17.21 7.59 -13.09
C LYS A 150 16.99 8.95 -13.76
N PHE A 151 15.81 9.54 -13.58
CA PHE A 151 15.41 10.76 -14.28
C PHE A 151 15.34 12.02 -13.38
N GLY A 152 15.54 11.89 -12.06
CA GLY A 152 15.65 13.01 -11.13
C GLY A 152 14.35 13.81 -10.98
N LYS A 153 13.63 13.60 -9.87
CA LYS A 153 12.48 14.40 -9.37
C LYS A 153 11.64 15.12 -10.45
N LEU A 154 11.14 14.40 -11.44
CA LEU A 154 10.09 14.94 -12.29
C LEU A 154 8.74 14.70 -11.61
N GLY A 155 8.15 15.76 -11.08
CA GLY A 155 6.84 15.76 -10.42
C GLY A 155 5.71 15.09 -11.22
N GLY A 156 5.88 14.90 -12.54
CA GLY A 156 4.96 14.12 -13.38
C GLY A 156 4.82 12.64 -12.99
N PHE A 157 5.86 11.99 -12.48
CA PHE A 157 5.76 10.60 -11.99
C PHE A 157 5.03 10.50 -10.66
N LEU A 158 5.20 11.51 -9.81
CA LEU A 158 4.43 11.64 -8.57
C LEU A 158 2.95 11.89 -8.89
N ILE A 159 2.66 12.78 -9.83
CA ILE A 159 1.29 13.09 -10.27
C ILE A 159 0.65 11.87 -10.93
N ALA A 160 1.35 11.16 -11.83
CA ALA A 160 0.82 9.96 -12.48
C ALA A 160 0.58 8.81 -11.48
N GLY A 161 1.47 8.61 -10.52
CA GLY A 161 1.25 7.62 -9.46
C GLY A 161 0.14 8.00 -8.48
N LEU A 162 -0.01 9.29 -8.18
CA LEU A 162 -1.11 9.80 -7.34
C LEU A 162 -2.46 9.69 -8.09
N ILE A 163 -2.51 9.98 -9.39
CA ILE A 163 -3.66 9.73 -10.25
C ILE A 163 -3.98 8.23 -10.30
N PHE A 164 -2.97 7.36 -10.40
CA PHE A 164 -3.18 5.91 -10.37
C PHE A 164 -3.76 5.45 -9.02
N VAL A 165 -3.25 5.98 -7.90
CA VAL A 165 -3.80 5.73 -6.56
C VAL A 165 -5.27 6.16 -6.49
N LEU A 166 -5.60 7.36 -6.97
CA LEU A 166 -6.98 7.89 -7.01
C LEU A 166 -7.91 7.05 -7.91
N ILE A 167 -7.43 6.56 -9.05
CA ILE A 167 -8.22 5.68 -9.93
C ILE A 167 -8.43 4.32 -9.27
N THR A 168 -7.39 3.74 -8.66
CA THR A 168 -7.53 2.48 -7.92
C THR A 168 -8.41 2.63 -6.69
N SER A 169 -8.41 3.80 -6.04
CA SER A 169 -9.27 4.06 -4.90
C SER A 169 -10.74 4.24 -5.32
N ALA A 170 -11.00 4.85 -6.48
CA ALA A 170 -12.34 4.88 -7.08
C ALA A 170 -12.86 3.46 -7.41
N ILE A 171 -11.99 2.55 -7.86
CA ILE A 171 -12.37 1.13 -8.09
C ILE A 171 -12.72 0.44 -6.75
N VAL A 172 -12.01 0.78 -5.67
CA VAL A 172 -12.33 0.31 -4.31
C VAL A 172 -13.68 0.87 -3.85
N VAL A 173 -13.97 2.18 -4.05
CA VAL A 173 -15.29 2.77 -3.76
C VAL A 173 -16.38 1.94 -4.43
N LEU A 174 -16.25 1.71 -5.74
CA LEU A 174 -17.25 1.01 -6.55
C LEU A 174 -17.43 -0.45 -6.12
N ALA A 175 -16.36 -1.11 -5.66
CA ALA A 175 -16.41 -2.49 -5.17
C ALA A 175 -17.03 -2.62 -3.76
N PHE A 176 -16.86 -1.62 -2.89
CA PHE A 176 -17.38 -1.65 -1.51
C PHE A 176 -18.77 -1.00 -1.35
N ALA A 177 -19.11 -0.01 -2.18
CA ALA A 177 -20.40 0.70 -2.11
C ALA A 177 -21.56 -0.10 -2.73
N GLY A 178 -21.29 -1.16 -3.50
CA GLY A 178 -22.34 -1.92 -4.19
C GLY A 178 -23.12 -1.13 -5.25
N GLU A 179 -22.74 0.14 -5.50
CA GLU A 179 -23.41 1.07 -6.43
C GLU A 179 -23.05 0.85 -7.90
N ILE A 180 -22.14 -0.08 -8.23
CA ILE A 180 -22.26 -0.67 -9.55
C ILE A 180 -23.55 -1.48 -9.49
N ASN A 181 -24.61 -0.96 -10.13
CA ASN A 181 -25.88 -1.63 -10.37
C ASN A 181 -25.64 -2.88 -11.22
N THR A 182 -24.99 -3.84 -10.59
CA THR A 182 -24.53 -5.07 -11.16
C THR A 182 -25.31 -6.13 -10.44
N ASN A 183 -26.28 -6.67 -11.16
CA ASN A 183 -26.68 -8.07 -11.02
C ASN A 183 -25.48 -9.03 -11.32
N ILE A 184 -24.25 -8.62 -10.99
CA ILE A 184 -22.98 -9.33 -11.11
C ILE A 184 -22.51 -9.51 -9.67
N THR A 185 -23.24 -10.33 -8.92
CA THR A 185 -22.69 -11.00 -7.75
C THR A 185 -21.43 -11.73 -8.19
N ILE A 186 -20.34 -11.66 -7.42
CA ILE A 186 -19.03 -12.15 -7.87
C ILE A 186 -18.95 -13.69 -7.95
N ASP A 187 -20.05 -14.39 -7.66
CA ASP A 187 -20.26 -15.77 -8.08
C ASP A 187 -20.39 -15.93 -9.61
N SER A 188 -20.59 -14.83 -10.34
CA SER A 188 -20.61 -14.78 -11.80
C SER A 188 -19.25 -14.50 -12.44
N PHE A 189 -18.21 -14.17 -11.68
CA PHE A 189 -16.84 -14.17 -12.20
C PHE A 189 -16.27 -15.59 -12.13
N PRO A 190 -15.89 -16.21 -13.26
CA PRO A 190 -15.23 -17.50 -13.24
C PRO A 190 -13.98 -17.43 -12.35
N SER A 191 -13.78 -18.46 -11.54
CA SER A 191 -12.62 -18.65 -10.64
C SER A 191 -11.27 -18.34 -11.32
N ASN A 192 -11.19 -18.56 -12.62
CA ASN A 192 -10.06 -18.22 -13.49
C ASN A 192 -9.67 -16.73 -13.45
N ILE A 193 -10.62 -15.79 -13.35
CA ILE A 193 -10.33 -14.35 -13.33
C ILE A 193 -9.73 -13.92 -11.99
N LYS A 194 -10.19 -14.51 -10.87
CA LYS A 194 -9.61 -14.26 -9.54
C LYS A 194 -8.16 -14.74 -9.48
N ILE A 195 -7.90 -15.94 -10.00
CA ILE A 195 -6.55 -16.50 -10.09
C ILE A 195 -5.67 -15.64 -10.99
N LEU A 196 -6.19 -15.20 -12.14
CA LEU A 196 -5.47 -14.30 -13.05
C LEU A 196 -5.10 -12.98 -12.37
N ALA A 197 -6.02 -12.37 -11.62
CA ALA A 197 -5.77 -11.12 -10.90
C ALA A 197 -4.65 -11.28 -9.84
N VAL A 198 -4.66 -12.39 -9.08
CA VAL A 198 -3.58 -12.72 -8.13
C VAL A 198 -2.26 -12.88 -8.87
N LEU A 199 -2.27 -13.61 -9.99
CA LEU A 199 -1.08 -13.89 -10.79
C LEU A 199 -0.48 -12.60 -11.36
N VAL A 200 -1.33 -11.72 -11.90
CA VAL A 200 -0.92 -10.38 -12.39
C VAL A 200 -0.35 -9.54 -11.25
N ALA A 201 -1.00 -9.50 -10.08
CA ALA A 201 -0.52 -8.74 -8.94
C ALA A 201 0.88 -9.20 -8.48
N VAL A 202 1.08 -10.51 -8.39
CA VAL A 202 2.36 -11.11 -8.01
C VAL A 202 3.43 -10.84 -9.06
N ILE A 203 3.11 -10.98 -10.36
CA ILE A 203 4.05 -10.67 -11.46
C ILE A 203 4.48 -9.20 -11.37
N VAL A 204 3.53 -8.27 -11.25
CA VAL A 204 3.81 -6.83 -11.16
C VAL A 204 4.72 -6.52 -9.98
N TYR A 205 4.47 -7.13 -8.82
CA TYR A 205 5.32 -6.97 -7.64
C TYR A 205 6.73 -7.52 -7.84
N ILE A 206 6.86 -8.71 -8.43
CA ILE A 206 8.16 -9.34 -8.70
C ILE A 206 8.95 -8.52 -9.73
N CYS A 207 8.31 -8.09 -10.81
CA CYS A 207 8.91 -7.24 -11.84
C CYS A 207 9.38 -5.90 -11.24
N GLY A 208 8.54 -5.26 -10.42
CA GLY A 208 8.90 -4.03 -9.70
C GLY A 208 10.09 -4.23 -8.77
N SER A 209 10.06 -5.29 -7.97
CA SER A 209 11.16 -5.65 -7.06
C SER A 209 12.46 -5.94 -7.81
N TYR A 210 12.39 -6.62 -8.95
CA TYR A 210 13.55 -6.94 -9.77
C TYR A 210 14.19 -5.69 -10.36
N ILE A 211 13.38 -4.78 -10.92
CA ILE A 211 13.86 -3.52 -11.48
C ILE A 211 14.47 -2.64 -10.39
N ASN A 212 13.81 -2.54 -9.23
CA ASN A 212 14.34 -1.82 -8.07
C ASN A 212 15.69 -2.40 -7.62
N TYR A 213 15.84 -3.72 -7.53
CA TYR A 213 17.12 -4.35 -7.21
C TYR A 213 18.22 -4.01 -8.23
N ARG A 214 17.91 -3.98 -9.53
CA ARG A 214 18.87 -3.58 -10.56
C ARG A 214 19.27 -2.12 -10.44
N VAL A 215 18.33 -1.22 -10.17
CA VAL A 215 18.61 0.20 -9.94
C VAL A 215 19.49 0.37 -8.70
N LEU A 216 19.15 -0.31 -7.59
CA LEU A 216 19.93 -0.27 -6.36
C LEU A 216 21.35 -0.82 -6.54
N LYS A 217 21.52 -1.89 -7.34
CA LYS A 217 22.84 -2.47 -7.64
C LYS A 217 23.77 -1.46 -8.31
N ASN A 218 23.22 -0.59 -9.16
CA ASN A 218 23.94 0.45 -9.89
C ASN A 218 23.86 1.82 -9.21
N TYR A 219 23.32 1.89 -7.98
CA TYR A 219 23.15 3.15 -7.27
C TYR A 219 24.50 3.67 -6.77
N GLU A 220 24.93 4.78 -7.35
CA GLU A 220 26.06 5.57 -6.86
C GLU A 220 25.55 6.59 -5.85
N VAL A 221 26.17 6.61 -4.67
CA VAL A 221 25.90 7.66 -3.69
C VAL A 221 26.45 8.95 -4.30
N ARG A 222 25.59 9.75 -4.92
CA ARG A 222 25.94 11.12 -5.30
C ARG A 222 25.95 11.92 -4.01
N ALA A 223 27.16 12.14 -3.49
CA ALA A 223 27.43 13.07 -2.40
C ALA A 223 27.07 14.50 -2.83
#